data_AF-J9WIL4-F1
#
_entry.id   AF-J9WIL4-F1
#
_cell.length_a   1.000
_cell.length_b   1.000
_cell.length_c   1.000
_cell.angle_alpha   90.00
_cell.angle_beta   90.00
_cell.angle_gamma   90.00
#
_symmetry.space_group_name_H-M   'P 1'
#
loop_
_entity.id
_entity.type
_entity.pdbx_description
1 polymer ?
#
loop_
_entity_poly.entity_id
_entity_poly.type
_entity_poly.pdbx_seq_one_letter_code
_entity_poly.pdbx_strand_id
1 'polypeptide(L)'
;MVVPAMTDRRPPREAGWHRAGLGGLLVGGFAAVVAVGFTALPDGSNALPDIARHAMAIALPRWGTTEAVSEVVYGSRAFDTFGETFLLLAAVVAVLLLSRGREPRSEFVGEASAGRAEQEKADPDEGPDRRESQARAAEDQERRDEPEPAPEHADDDALGAPAPERAVAMTVVVRVGARVAAVILAVAGVYLAAWGYTPGGGFPAGVVLAGCVVLLYTALGHRAVRAAVRPATLEVAEMAGAAAIVGVGLVGMWLTGSFLDNWLPLAPQQTIRAGGTLQVISAAELVEVATGITIAVFALLGMGHDWTPDEDES
;
A
#
# COMPACT_ATOMS: atom_id res chain seq x y z
N MET A 1 49.46 -10.75 35.39
CA MET A 1 48.04 -10.98 35.69
C MET A 1 47.30 -10.82 34.37
N VAL A 2 47.00 -11.93 33.69
CA VAL A 2 46.38 -11.94 32.36
C VAL A 2 44.92 -12.30 32.56
N VAL A 3 44.01 -11.39 32.21
CA VAL A 3 42.56 -11.65 32.20
C VAL A 3 42.26 -12.50 30.96
N PRO A 4 41.64 -13.68 31.08
CA PRO A 4 41.27 -14.46 29.91
C PRO A 4 40.00 -13.84 29.29
N ALA A 5 40.07 -13.55 27.99
CA ALA A 5 38.90 -13.16 27.21
C ALA A 5 37.91 -14.33 27.16
N MET A 6 36.73 -14.16 27.74
CA MET A 6 35.59 -15.07 27.54
C MET A 6 35.04 -14.83 26.13
N THR A 7 35.52 -15.58 25.15
CA THR A 7 34.82 -15.72 23.86
C THR A 7 33.73 -16.78 23.99
N ASP A 8 32.59 -16.42 24.57
CA ASP A 8 31.35 -17.22 24.47
C ASP A 8 30.75 -17.04 23.06
N ARG A 9 31.41 -17.60 22.04
CA ARG A 9 30.80 -17.76 20.71
C ARG A 9 29.92 -19.00 20.74
N ARG A 10 28.67 -18.82 21.19
CA ARG A 10 27.64 -19.85 21.00
C ARG A 10 27.47 -20.06 19.49
N PRO A 11 27.59 -21.29 18.96
CA PRO A 11 27.29 -21.53 17.56
C PRO A 11 25.83 -21.14 17.28
N PRO A 12 25.52 -20.55 16.11
CA PRO A 12 24.14 -20.27 15.73
C PRO A 12 23.36 -21.58 15.83
N ARG A 13 22.20 -21.54 16.51
CA ARG A 13 21.29 -22.68 16.58
C ARG A 13 20.99 -23.12 15.15
N GLU A 14 21.57 -24.25 14.73
CA GLU A 14 21.20 -24.87 13.46
C GLU A 14 19.67 -24.99 13.44
N ALA A 15 19.03 -24.32 12.48
CA ALA A 15 17.59 -24.35 12.33
C ALA A 15 17.20 -25.80 12.01
N GLY A 16 16.84 -26.54 13.05
CA GLY A 16 16.70 -27.98 12.99
C GLY A 16 15.75 -28.41 11.87
N TRP A 17 16.29 -29.19 10.93
CA TRP A 17 15.56 -29.82 9.83
C TRP A 17 14.42 -30.75 10.29
N HIS A 18 14.27 -30.93 11.60
CA HIS A 18 13.23 -31.71 12.29
C HIS A 18 11.79 -31.24 12.05
N ARG A 19 11.57 -30.10 11.37
CA ARG A 19 10.24 -29.62 10.97
C ARG A 19 9.89 -29.90 9.51
N ALA A 20 10.82 -30.40 8.69
CA ALA A 20 10.54 -30.69 7.28
C ALA A 20 9.47 -31.78 7.12
N GLY A 21 9.46 -32.80 8.00
CA GLY A 21 8.43 -33.84 8.01
C GLY A 21 7.04 -33.30 8.36
N LEU A 22 6.93 -32.49 9.42
CA LEU A 22 5.67 -31.84 9.81
C LEU A 22 5.19 -30.85 8.74
N GLY A 23 6.10 -30.05 8.19
CA GLY A 23 5.82 -29.13 7.09
C GLY A 23 5.34 -29.86 5.84
N GLY A 24 6.01 -30.96 5.46
CA GLY A 24 5.59 -31.81 4.34
C GLY A 24 4.22 -32.44 4.56
N LEU A 25 3.91 -32.86 5.79
CA LEU A 25 2.61 -33.44 6.15
C LEU A 25 1.50 -32.38 6.11
N LEU A 26 1.75 -31.17 6.60
CA LEU A 26 0.81 -30.04 6.52
C LEU A 26 0.57 -29.60 5.08
N VAL A 27 1.64 -29.45 4.28
CA VAL A 27 1.53 -29.06 2.86
C VAL A 27 0.83 -30.16 2.07
N GLY A 28 1.20 -31.42 2.25
CA GLY A 28 0.56 -32.55 1.59
C GLY A 28 -0.90 -32.72 1.99
N GLY A 29 -1.21 -32.53 3.28
CA GLY A 29 -2.58 -32.55 3.79
C GLY A 29 -3.43 -31.42 3.20
N PHE A 30 -2.91 -30.19 3.17
CA PHE A 30 -3.58 -29.06 2.53
C PHE A 30 -3.80 -29.29 1.04
N ALA A 31 -2.77 -29.76 0.32
CA ALA A 31 -2.87 -30.08 -1.11
C ALA A 31 -3.92 -31.18 -1.38
N ALA A 32 -4.01 -32.19 -0.51
CA ALA A 32 -5.03 -33.23 -0.62
C ALA A 32 -6.45 -32.68 -0.38
N VAL A 33 -6.64 -31.82 0.63
CA VAL A 33 -7.93 -31.14 0.87
C VAL A 33 -8.33 -30.30 -0.34
N VAL A 34 -7.40 -29.53 -0.90
CA VAL A 34 -7.64 -28.74 -2.11
C VAL A 34 -7.99 -29.65 -3.28
N ALA A 35 -7.23 -30.72 -3.52
CA ALA A 35 -7.48 -31.65 -4.62
C ALA A 35 -8.85 -32.35 -4.51
N VAL A 36 -9.27 -32.74 -3.31
CA VAL A 36 -10.63 -33.27 -3.05
C VAL A 36 -11.68 -32.17 -3.27
N GLY A 37 -11.40 -30.93 -2.89
CA GLY A 37 -12.27 -29.79 -3.21
C GLY A 37 -12.50 -29.63 -4.71
N PHE A 38 -11.46 -29.82 -5.53
CA PHE A 38 -11.57 -29.76 -7.00
C PHE A 38 -12.47 -30.84 -7.59
N THR A 39 -12.53 -32.05 -6.99
CA THR A 39 -13.41 -33.11 -7.49
C THR A 39 -14.88 -32.88 -7.15
N ALA A 40 -15.16 -31.99 -6.19
CA ALA A 40 -16.51 -31.60 -5.78
C ALA A 40 -16.98 -30.27 -6.42
N LEU A 41 -16.20 -29.68 -7.32
CA LEU A 41 -16.59 -28.44 -7.99
C LEU A 41 -17.84 -28.66 -8.85
N PRO A 42 -18.81 -27.74 -8.80
CA PRO A 42 -19.96 -27.78 -9.70
C PRO A 42 -19.48 -27.70 -11.15
N ASP A 43 -19.92 -28.65 -11.97
CA ASP A 43 -19.82 -28.56 -13.43
C ASP A 43 -21.02 -27.82 -14.04
N GLY A 44 -20.98 -27.56 -15.36
CA GLY A 44 -22.05 -26.87 -16.08
C GLY A 44 -23.39 -27.60 -16.15
N SER A 45 -23.49 -28.84 -15.64
CA SER A 45 -24.75 -29.58 -15.54
C SER A 45 -25.49 -29.32 -14.22
N ASN A 46 -24.80 -28.76 -13.23
CA ASN A 46 -25.39 -28.42 -11.94
C ASN A 46 -26.30 -27.18 -12.06
N ALA A 47 -27.38 -27.16 -11.26
CA ALA A 47 -28.21 -25.98 -11.15
C ALA A 47 -27.39 -24.80 -10.59
N LEU A 48 -27.62 -23.60 -11.14
CA LEU A 48 -26.97 -22.38 -10.62
C LEU A 48 -27.23 -22.23 -9.12
N PRO A 49 -26.24 -21.86 -8.30
CA PRO A 49 -26.47 -21.52 -6.90
C PRO A 49 -27.56 -20.45 -6.73
N ASP A 50 -28.27 -20.47 -5.59
CA ASP A 50 -29.35 -19.51 -5.33
C ASP A 50 -28.91 -18.05 -5.46
N ILE A 51 -27.70 -17.74 -4.99
CA ILE A 51 -27.14 -16.38 -5.10
C ILE A 51 -26.92 -15.96 -6.56
N ALA A 52 -26.50 -16.88 -7.43
CA ALA A 52 -26.30 -16.60 -8.85
C ALA A 52 -27.65 -16.38 -9.54
N ARG A 53 -28.66 -17.20 -9.23
CA ARG A 53 -30.03 -17.00 -9.73
C ARG A 53 -30.62 -15.67 -9.27
N HIS A 54 -30.40 -15.30 -8.00
CA HIS A 54 -30.87 -14.04 -7.45
C HIS A 54 -30.23 -12.85 -8.17
N ALA A 55 -28.90 -12.85 -8.30
CA ALA A 55 -28.15 -11.82 -9.00
C ALA A 55 -28.64 -11.61 -10.44
N MET A 56 -28.79 -12.70 -11.19
CA MET A 56 -29.33 -12.65 -12.55
C MET A 56 -30.76 -12.10 -12.62
N ALA A 57 -31.59 -12.39 -11.62
CA ALA A 57 -32.97 -11.92 -11.56
C ALA A 57 -33.09 -10.42 -11.23
N ILE A 58 -32.12 -9.84 -10.49
CA ILE A 58 -32.21 -8.44 -10.04
C ILE A 58 -31.28 -7.48 -10.80
N ALA A 59 -30.22 -7.95 -11.45
CA ALA A 59 -29.24 -7.11 -12.16
C ALA A 59 -29.90 -6.13 -13.13
N LEU A 60 -30.80 -6.62 -13.98
CA LEU A 60 -31.47 -5.77 -14.95
C LEU A 60 -32.60 -4.91 -14.34
N PRO A 61 -33.62 -5.47 -13.66
CA PRO A 61 -34.77 -4.70 -13.21
C PRO A 61 -34.48 -3.75 -12.03
N ARG A 62 -33.51 -4.08 -11.15
CA ARG A 62 -33.18 -3.26 -9.98
C ARG A 62 -32.03 -2.29 -10.23
N TRP A 63 -31.02 -2.73 -10.98
CA TRP A 63 -29.77 -1.98 -11.16
C TRP A 63 -29.57 -1.46 -12.59
N GLY A 64 -30.40 -1.89 -13.54
CA GLY A 64 -30.31 -1.44 -14.93
C GLY A 64 -29.03 -1.90 -15.64
N THR A 65 -28.38 -2.96 -15.17
CA THR A 65 -27.16 -3.52 -15.78
C THR A 65 -27.40 -4.92 -16.36
N THR A 66 -26.71 -5.23 -17.46
CA THR A 66 -26.65 -6.58 -18.02
C THR A 66 -25.48 -7.40 -17.46
N GLU A 67 -24.61 -6.77 -16.68
CA GLU A 67 -23.43 -7.41 -16.08
C GLU A 67 -23.76 -7.87 -14.65
N ALA A 68 -24.09 -9.16 -14.51
CA ALA A 68 -24.48 -9.73 -13.23
C ALA A 68 -23.34 -9.71 -12.19
N VAL A 69 -22.07 -9.73 -12.63
CA VAL A 69 -20.93 -9.66 -11.69
C VAL A 69 -20.88 -8.29 -11.02
N SER A 70 -21.10 -7.20 -11.75
CA SER A 70 -21.15 -5.86 -11.18
C SER A 70 -22.28 -5.70 -10.17
N GLU A 71 -23.44 -6.34 -10.41
CA GLU A 71 -24.51 -6.41 -9.43
C GLU A 71 -24.07 -7.16 -8.16
N VAL A 72 -23.43 -8.31 -8.31
CA VAL A 72 -22.97 -9.08 -7.15
C VAL A 72 -21.97 -8.27 -6.34
N VAL A 73 -20.95 -7.71 -7.00
CA VAL A 73 -19.81 -7.03 -6.36
C VAL A 73 -20.25 -5.72 -5.70
N TYR A 74 -20.93 -4.84 -6.42
CA TYR A 74 -21.30 -3.51 -5.91
C TYR A 74 -22.73 -3.41 -5.36
N GLY A 75 -23.56 -4.45 -5.50
CA GLY A 75 -24.96 -4.49 -5.06
C GLY A 75 -25.17 -5.50 -3.94
N SER A 76 -25.46 -6.76 -4.28
CA SER A 76 -25.79 -7.80 -3.29
C SER A 76 -24.66 -8.06 -2.27
N ARG A 77 -23.39 -7.95 -2.68
CA ARG A 77 -22.20 -8.09 -1.82
C ARG A 77 -21.39 -6.80 -1.72
N ALA A 78 -22.06 -5.66 -1.85
CA ALA A 78 -21.43 -4.33 -1.82
C ALA A 78 -20.56 -4.08 -0.57
N PHE A 79 -20.90 -4.71 0.57
CA PHE A 79 -20.11 -4.60 1.79
C PHE A 79 -18.73 -5.27 1.71
N ASP A 80 -18.57 -6.28 0.86
CA ASP A 80 -17.28 -6.93 0.65
C ASP A 80 -16.35 -5.96 -0.09
N THR A 81 -16.83 -5.36 -1.18
CA THR A 81 -16.08 -4.32 -1.92
C THR A 81 -15.83 -3.08 -1.08
N PHE A 82 -16.83 -2.62 -0.32
CA PHE A 82 -16.64 -1.55 0.65
C PHE A 82 -15.50 -1.89 1.63
N GLY A 83 -15.53 -3.09 2.22
CA GLY A 83 -14.49 -3.55 3.12
C GLY A 83 -13.11 -3.61 2.46
N GLU A 84 -13.02 -4.17 1.25
CA GLU A 84 -11.77 -4.29 0.48
C GLU A 84 -11.14 -2.92 0.19
N THR A 85 -11.93 -1.93 -0.22
CA THR A 85 -11.42 -0.57 -0.45
C THR A 85 -10.88 0.05 0.83
N PHE A 86 -11.58 -0.07 1.95
CA PHE A 86 -11.10 0.46 3.24
C PHE A 86 -9.90 -0.34 3.81
N LEU A 87 -9.79 -1.63 3.50
CA LEU A 87 -8.59 -2.41 3.80
C LEU A 87 -7.40 -1.95 2.97
N LEU A 88 -7.59 -1.64 1.69
CA LEU A 88 -6.56 -1.05 0.84
C LEU A 88 -6.12 0.31 1.41
N LEU A 89 -7.06 1.19 1.72
CA LEU A 89 -6.79 2.47 2.37
C LEU A 89 -5.97 2.31 3.65
N ALA A 90 -6.37 1.40 4.53
CA ALA A 90 -5.64 1.10 5.76
C ALA A 90 -4.22 0.59 5.48
N ALA A 91 -4.03 -0.23 4.45
CA ALA A 91 -2.72 -0.69 4.01
C ALA A 91 -1.86 0.46 3.47
N VAL A 92 -2.42 1.38 2.69
CA VAL A 92 -1.74 2.57 2.18
C VAL A 92 -1.29 3.47 3.32
N VAL A 93 -2.17 3.74 4.30
CA VAL A 93 -1.83 4.49 5.51
C VAL A 93 -0.72 3.79 6.28
N ALA A 94 -0.77 2.46 6.42
CA ALA A 94 0.29 1.70 7.08
C ALA A 94 1.63 1.83 6.35
N VAL A 95 1.64 1.72 5.02
CA VAL A 95 2.85 1.92 4.20
C VAL A 95 3.40 3.34 4.37
N LEU A 96 2.54 4.36 4.33
CA LEU A 96 2.95 5.75 4.55
C LEU A 96 3.56 5.98 5.93
N LEU A 97 2.97 5.39 6.98
CA LEU A 97 3.47 5.49 8.34
C LEU A 97 4.80 4.75 8.52
N LEU A 98 4.98 3.62 7.83
CA LEU A 98 6.22 2.86 7.82
C LEU A 98 7.32 3.55 7.01
N SER A 99 6.97 4.25 5.93
CA SER A 99 7.92 4.97 5.08
C SER A 99 8.33 6.32 5.65
N ARG A 100 7.59 6.88 6.61
CA ARG A 100 8.07 8.04 7.35
C ARG A 100 9.30 7.63 8.14
N GLY A 101 10.43 8.26 7.85
CA GLY A 101 11.66 8.09 8.62
C GLY A 101 11.33 8.16 10.10
N ARG A 102 11.74 7.14 10.86
CA ARG A 102 11.64 7.20 12.31
C ARG A 102 12.44 8.43 12.70
N GLU A 103 11.81 9.41 13.36
CA GLU A 103 12.58 10.40 14.12
C GLU A 103 13.66 9.60 14.86
N PRO A 104 14.95 10.00 14.77
CA PRO A 104 15.96 9.40 15.61
C PRO A 104 15.34 9.38 16.99
N ARG A 105 15.25 8.19 17.61
CA ARG A 105 14.98 8.11 19.02
C ARG A 105 16.13 8.88 19.66
N SER A 106 15.97 10.19 19.80
CA SER A 106 16.71 10.94 20.79
C SER A 106 16.49 10.14 22.06
N GLU A 107 17.60 9.73 22.65
CA GLU A 107 17.68 9.10 23.97
C GLU A 107 16.48 9.53 24.81
N PHE A 108 15.76 8.54 25.31
CA PHE A 108 14.52 8.68 26.10
C PHE A 108 14.44 10.06 26.73
N VAL A 109 13.46 10.88 26.32
CA VAL A 109 13.21 12.21 26.88
C VAL A 109 13.24 12.10 28.42
N GLY A 110 14.34 12.52 29.03
CA GLY A 110 14.60 12.14 30.41
C GLY A 110 16.04 11.74 30.73
N GLU A 111 16.83 11.19 29.80
CA GLU A 111 18.16 10.63 30.13
C GLU A 111 19.16 11.73 30.53
N ALA A 112 19.22 12.82 29.76
CA ALA A 112 20.02 13.99 30.10
C ALA A 112 19.53 14.75 31.35
N SER A 113 18.26 14.61 31.72
CA SER A 113 17.68 15.18 32.95
C SER A 113 17.82 14.24 34.15
N ALA A 114 17.80 12.93 33.95
CA ALA A 114 18.03 11.90 34.95
C ALA A 114 19.51 11.85 35.33
N GLY A 115 20.42 11.90 34.35
CA GLY A 115 21.86 12.04 34.58
C GLY A 115 22.18 13.33 35.33
N ARG A 116 21.56 14.46 34.96
CA ARG A 116 21.69 15.71 35.72
C ARG A 116 21.17 15.59 37.15
N ALA A 117 20.00 14.97 37.36
CA ALA A 117 19.42 14.80 38.68
C ALA A 117 20.18 13.80 39.57
N GLU A 118 20.86 12.80 38.99
CA GLU A 118 21.78 11.92 39.72
C GLU A 118 23.07 12.65 40.08
N GLN A 119 23.62 13.47 39.18
CA GLN A 119 24.84 14.24 39.41
C GLN A 119 24.62 15.33 40.47
N GLU A 120 23.47 16.02 40.45
CA GLU A 120 23.06 17.00 41.48
C GLU A 120 22.88 16.36 42.87
N LYS A 121 22.55 15.06 42.94
CA LYS A 121 22.44 14.32 44.20
C LYS A 121 23.78 13.76 44.68
N ALA A 122 24.67 13.41 43.76
CA ALA A 122 25.97 12.84 44.06
C ALA A 122 27.00 13.91 44.45
N ASP A 123 26.98 15.08 43.78
CA ASP A 123 27.87 16.19 44.07
C ASP A 123 27.18 17.55 43.83
N PRO A 124 26.51 18.12 44.84
CA PRO A 124 25.67 19.31 44.68
C PRO A 124 26.44 20.63 44.48
N ASP A 125 27.76 20.64 44.71
CA ASP A 125 28.58 21.87 44.66
C ASP A 125 29.51 21.93 43.42
N GLU A 126 29.60 20.88 42.60
CA GLU A 126 30.34 20.86 41.34
C GLU A 126 29.44 21.23 40.14
N GLY A 127 29.59 22.47 39.65
CA GLY A 127 29.07 22.84 38.32
C GLY A 127 29.90 22.18 37.20
N PRO A 128 29.36 22.07 35.97
CA PRO A 128 30.04 21.39 34.87
C PRO A 128 31.45 21.97 34.65
N ASP A 129 32.47 21.14 34.91
CA ASP A 129 33.87 21.47 34.70
C ASP A 129 34.10 21.68 33.19
N ARG A 130 34.94 22.66 32.85
CA ARG A 130 35.42 22.91 31.49
C ARG A 130 36.04 21.64 30.87
N ARG A 131 36.63 20.75 31.67
CA ARG A 131 37.13 19.43 31.25
C ARG A 131 36.03 18.45 30.90
N GLU A 132 34.92 18.43 31.64
CA GLU A 132 33.78 17.56 31.33
C GLU A 132 33.11 18.01 30.03
N SER A 133 33.00 19.33 29.84
CA SER A 133 32.50 19.91 28.59
C SER A 133 33.40 19.58 27.39
N GLN A 134 34.73 19.59 27.61
CA GLN A 134 35.72 19.20 26.61
C GLN A 134 35.73 17.70 26.34
N ALA A 135 35.51 16.85 27.35
CA ALA A 135 35.41 15.41 27.20
C ALA A 135 34.17 15.02 26.40
N ARG A 136 33.00 15.62 26.69
CA ARG A 136 31.77 15.40 25.92
C ARG A 136 31.90 15.88 24.47
N ALA A 137 32.52 17.04 24.27
CA ALA A 137 32.80 17.53 22.92
C ALA A 137 33.78 16.62 22.15
N ALA A 138 34.73 16.00 22.83
CA ALA A 138 35.65 15.03 22.23
C ALA A 138 34.95 13.70 21.89
N GLU A 139 34.08 13.18 22.77
CA GLU A 139 33.27 11.98 22.50
C GLU A 139 32.29 12.18 21.34
N ASP A 140 31.64 13.35 21.27
CA ASP A 140 30.77 13.71 20.15
C ASP A 140 31.54 13.83 18.82
N GLN A 141 32.80 14.26 18.89
CA GLN A 141 33.66 14.36 17.72
C GLN A 141 34.17 12.99 17.27
N GLU A 142 34.57 12.13 18.20
CA GLU A 142 34.96 10.73 17.91
C GLU A 142 33.80 9.93 17.31
N ARG A 143 32.57 10.11 17.81
CA ARG A 143 31.36 9.49 17.24
C ARG A 143 31.03 9.98 15.82
N ARG A 144 31.38 11.21 15.48
CA ARG A 144 31.18 11.76 14.12
C ARG A 144 32.25 11.31 13.14
N ASP A 145 33.45 11.03 13.65
CA ASP A 145 34.61 10.64 12.85
C ASP A 145 34.81 9.12 12.75
N GLU A 146 34.07 8.31 13.54
CA GLU A 146 34.01 6.85 13.39
C GLU A 146 33.31 6.47 12.07
N PRO A 147 33.98 5.75 11.14
CA PRO A 147 33.33 5.23 9.96
C PRO A 147 32.27 4.20 10.38
N GLU A 148 31.03 4.36 9.91
CA GLU A 148 30.00 3.34 10.10
C GLU A 148 30.53 1.98 9.61
N PRO A 149 30.46 0.91 10.44
CA PRO A 149 30.94 -0.40 10.06
C PRO A 149 30.17 -0.89 8.82
N ALA A 150 30.90 -1.45 7.85
CA ALA A 150 30.29 -2.00 6.65
C ALA A 150 29.31 -3.14 7.04
N PRO A 151 28.09 -3.16 6.47
CA PRO A 151 27.06 -4.12 6.85
C PRO A 151 27.52 -5.56 6.60
N GLU A 152 27.40 -6.43 7.61
CA GLU A 152 27.79 -7.86 7.51
C GLU A 152 26.64 -8.71 6.93
N HIS A 153 25.40 -8.22 7.01
CA HIS A 153 24.18 -8.87 6.53
C HIS A 153 23.35 -7.93 5.64
N ALA A 154 22.57 -8.51 4.71
CA ALA A 154 21.71 -7.74 3.79
C ALA A 154 20.59 -6.95 4.49
N ASP A 155 20.34 -7.23 5.77
CA ASP A 155 19.37 -6.55 6.62
C ASP A 155 20.00 -5.46 7.52
N ASP A 156 21.33 -5.30 7.47
CA ASP A 156 22.07 -4.30 8.26
C ASP A 156 22.09 -2.91 7.59
N ASP A 157 21.64 -2.81 6.34
CA ASP A 157 21.40 -1.52 5.70
C ASP A 157 20.25 -0.83 6.45
N ALA A 158 20.54 0.33 7.04
CA ALA A 158 19.49 1.17 7.62
C ALA A 158 18.41 1.43 6.56
N LEU A 159 17.14 1.18 6.91
CA LEU A 159 16.00 1.62 6.09
C LEU A 159 16.14 3.14 5.86
N GLY A 160 16.58 3.53 4.65
CA GLY A 160 16.94 4.92 4.32
C GLY A 160 18.35 5.12 3.76
N ALA A 161 19.20 4.09 3.65
CA ALA A 161 20.48 4.18 2.95
C ALA A 161 20.25 4.62 1.48
N PRO A 162 21.05 5.55 0.94
CA PRO A 162 20.83 6.10 -0.40
C PRO A 162 20.86 4.98 -1.44
N ALA A 163 19.72 4.78 -2.12
CA ALA A 163 19.59 3.79 -3.17
C ALA A 163 20.63 4.05 -4.27
N PRO A 164 21.19 2.99 -4.90
CA PRO A 164 22.22 3.14 -5.91
C PRO A 164 21.82 4.11 -7.03
N GLU A 165 22.82 4.88 -7.44
CA GLU A 165 22.75 6.00 -8.36
C GLU A 165 21.89 5.71 -9.62
N ARG A 166 20.91 6.60 -9.84
CA ARG A 166 20.02 6.78 -11.01
C ARG A 166 20.17 5.75 -12.13
N ALA A 167 19.10 4.96 -12.33
CA ALA A 167 18.93 4.05 -13.47
C ALA A 167 19.50 4.63 -14.78
N VAL A 168 20.42 3.88 -15.39
CA VAL A 168 20.95 4.16 -16.74
C VAL A 168 19.77 4.47 -17.66
N ALA A 169 19.84 5.60 -18.38
CA ALA A 169 18.74 6.04 -19.24
C ALA A 169 18.32 4.92 -20.20
N MET A 170 17.04 4.54 -20.14
CA MET A 170 16.49 3.48 -20.99
C MET A 170 16.66 3.80 -22.48
N THR A 171 16.73 2.75 -23.30
CA THR A 171 16.88 2.89 -24.75
C THR A 171 15.73 3.71 -25.35
N VAL A 172 15.96 4.32 -26.52
CA VAL A 172 14.92 5.08 -27.23
C VAL A 172 13.71 4.19 -27.55
N VAL A 173 13.95 2.92 -27.91
CA VAL A 173 12.90 1.94 -28.19
C VAL A 173 12.02 1.73 -26.96
N VAL A 174 12.59 1.53 -25.77
CA VAL A 174 11.83 1.35 -24.52
C VAL A 174 11.03 2.61 -24.19
N ARG A 175 11.64 3.80 -24.30
CA ARG A 175 10.96 5.06 -24.00
C ARG A 175 9.79 5.35 -24.93
N VAL A 176 9.94 5.07 -26.22
CA VAL A 176 8.85 5.23 -27.21
C VAL A 176 7.77 4.18 -26.97
N GLY A 177 8.16 2.92 -26.79
CA GLY A 177 7.25 1.81 -26.51
C GLY A 177 6.40 2.06 -25.26
N ALA A 178 7.03 2.50 -24.17
CA ALA A 178 6.35 2.80 -22.91
C ALA A 178 5.29 3.91 -23.05
N ARG A 179 5.55 4.98 -23.83
CA ARG A 179 4.57 6.04 -24.07
C ARG A 179 3.36 5.54 -24.85
N VAL A 180 3.60 4.77 -25.92
CA VAL A 180 2.52 4.20 -26.74
C VAL A 180 1.69 3.23 -25.90
N ALA A 181 2.35 2.33 -25.16
CA ALA A 181 1.69 1.39 -24.27
C ALA A 181 0.88 2.12 -23.18
N ALA A 182 1.44 3.13 -22.52
CA ALA A 182 0.74 3.88 -21.48
C ALA A 182 -0.54 4.55 -21.99
N VAL A 183 -0.54 5.10 -23.22
CA VAL A 183 -1.76 5.67 -23.80
C VAL A 183 -2.82 4.59 -24.05
N ILE A 184 -2.43 3.46 -24.65
CA ILE A 184 -3.34 2.35 -24.93
C ILE A 184 -3.92 1.80 -23.62
N LEU A 185 -3.05 1.56 -22.63
CA LEU A 185 -3.42 1.04 -21.31
C LEU A 185 -4.29 2.03 -20.55
N ALA A 186 -4.00 3.33 -20.59
CA ALA A 186 -4.83 4.34 -19.92
C ALA A 186 -6.24 4.40 -20.53
N VAL A 187 -6.35 4.35 -21.86
CA VAL A 187 -7.66 4.29 -22.55
C VAL A 187 -8.40 2.99 -22.17
N ALA A 188 -7.70 1.85 -22.14
CA ALA A 188 -8.28 0.59 -21.72
C ALA A 188 -8.74 0.61 -20.26
N GLY A 189 -7.94 1.19 -19.35
CA GLY A 189 -8.31 1.37 -17.94
C GLY A 189 -9.55 2.22 -17.77
N VAL A 190 -9.62 3.39 -18.43
CA VAL A 190 -10.83 4.24 -18.41
C VAL A 190 -12.03 3.49 -18.99
N TYR A 191 -11.85 2.73 -20.07
CA TYR A 191 -12.90 1.90 -20.65
C TYR A 191 -13.43 0.87 -19.64
N LEU A 192 -12.57 0.17 -18.90
CA LEU A 192 -12.97 -0.85 -17.92
C LEU A 192 -13.90 -0.33 -16.82
N ALA A 193 -13.77 0.95 -16.44
CA ALA A 193 -14.63 1.56 -15.43
C ALA A 193 -15.80 2.37 -16.02
N ALA A 194 -15.71 2.86 -17.26
CA ALA A 194 -16.71 3.76 -17.82
C ALA A 194 -18.03 3.05 -18.21
N TRP A 195 -17.99 1.75 -18.50
CA TRP A 195 -19.13 1.02 -19.02
C TRP A 195 -19.67 0.02 -18.00
N GLY A 196 -20.63 0.44 -17.16
CA GLY A 196 -21.23 -0.37 -16.08
C GLY A 196 -22.02 -1.61 -16.50
N TYR A 197 -21.99 -1.95 -17.79
CA TYR A 197 -22.61 -3.14 -18.37
C TYR A 197 -21.62 -4.07 -19.08
N THR A 198 -20.34 -3.72 -19.12
CA THR A 198 -19.27 -4.59 -19.63
C THR A 198 -18.48 -5.20 -18.47
N PRO A 199 -17.89 -6.39 -18.64
CA PRO A 199 -16.97 -6.94 -17.65
C PRO A 199 -15.83 -5.97 -17.36
N GLY A 200 -15.61 -5.65 -16.09
CA GLY A 200 -14.70 -4.60 -15.67
C GLY A 200 -15.00 -4.13 -14.25
N GLY A 201 -14.77 -2.85 -13.98
CA GLY A 201 -14.99 -2.23 -12.68
C GLY A 201 -13.89 -1.24 -12.31
N GLY A 202 -14.08 -0.62 -11.14
CA GLY A 202 -13.19 0.39 -10.60
C GLY A 202 -11.82 -0.17 -10.27
N PHE A 203 -11.80 -1.30 -9.56
CA PHE A 203 -10.56 -1.96 -9.16
C PHE A 203 -9.59 -2.28 -10.32
N PRO A 204 -9.96 -3.10 -11.33
CA PRO A 204 -9.02 -3.43 -12.41
C PRO A 204 -8.61 -2.18 -13.21
N ALA A 205 -9.51 -1.21 -13.38
CA ALA A 205 -9.18 0.06 -14.02
C ALA A 205 -8.14 0.86 -13.22
N GLY A 206 -8.31 0.96 -11.90
CA GLY A 206 -7.38 1.65 -11.00
C GLY A 206 -5.98 1.02 -11.02
N VAL A 207 -5.90 -0.31 -11.00
CA VAL A 207 -4.64 -1.06 -11.13
C VAL A 207 -3.95 -0.74 -12.46
N VAL A 208 -4.68 -0.74 -13.57
CA VAL A 208 -4.12 -0.42 -14.90
C VAL A 208 -3.58 1.02 -14.93
N LEU A 209 -4.32 1.98 -14.37
CA LEU A 209 -3.91 3.39 -14.33
C LEU A 209 -2.67 3.61 -13.45
N ALA A 210 -2.62 3.01 -12.25
CA ALA A 210 -1.42 3.01 -11.42
C ALA A 210 -0.23 2.34 -12.15
N GLY A 211 -0.48 1.23 -12.85
CA GLY A 211 0.49 0.56 -13.70
C GLY A 211 1.05 1.46 -14.80
N CYS A 212 0.24 2.31 -15.44
CA CYS A 212 0.72 3.32 -16.39
C CYS A 212 1.68 4.32 -15.74
N VAL A 213 1.40 4.77 -14.51
CA VAL A 213 2.30 5.66 -13.77
C VAL A 213 3.63 4.98 -13.50
N VAL A 214 3.62 3.73 -13.03
CA VAL A 214 4.84 2.95 -12.77
C VAL A 214 5.61 2.67 -14.06
N LEU A 215 4.94 2.34 -15.16
CA LEU A 215 5.55 2.12 -16.48
C LEU A 215 6.26 3.39 -16.97
N LEU A 216 5.59 4.55 -16.88
CA LEU A 216 6.19 5.81 -17.31
C LEU A 216 7.33 6.25 -16.39
N TYR A 217 7.22 6.01 -15.09
CA TYR A 217 8.28 6.26 -14.12
C TYR A 217 9.53 5.43 -14.44
N THR A 218 9.38 4.12 -14.62
CA THR A 218 10.49 3.21 -14.90
C THR A 218 11.15 3.48 -16.25
N ALA A 219 10.37 3.83 -17.28
CA ALA A 219 10.90 4.08 -18.62
C ALA A 219 11.49 5.50 -18.79
N LEU A 220 10.89 6.53 -18.16
CA LEU A 220 11.19 7.94 -18.41
C LEU A 220 11.75 8.70 -17.19
N GLY A 221 11.72 8.09 -16.01
CA GLY A 221 12.13 8.68 -14.75
C GLY A 221 11.06 9.57 -14.10
N HIS A 222 11.34 10.00 -12.86
CA HIS A 222 10.42 10.77 -12.02
C HIS A 222 9.90 12.06 -12.68
N ARG A 223 10.74 12.76 -13.44
CA ARG A 223 10.36 14.03 -14.10
C ARG A 223 9.14 13.90 -15.02
N ALA A 224 8.93 12.73 -15.64
CA ALA A 224 7.81 12.47 -16.53
C ALA A 224 6.48 12.26 -15.79
N VAL A 225 6.53 11.76 -14.56
CA VAL A 225 5.35 11.41 -13.76
C VAL A 225 5.09 12.37 -12.60
N ARG A 226 6.00 13.31 -12.32
CA ARG A 226 5.90 14.25 -11.17
C ARG A 226 4.58 15.02 -11.08
N ALA A 227 3.87 15.19 -12.20
CA ALA A 227 2.58 15.86 -12.22
C ALA A 227 1.46 14.96 -11.68
N ALA A 228 1.54 13.65 -11.93
CA ALA A 228 0.59 12.65 -11.46
C ALA A 228 0.92 12.14 -10.04
N VAL A 229 2.18 12.22 -9.63
CA VAL A 229 2.67 11.69 -8.34
C VAL A 229 3.02 12.83 -7.38
N ARG A 230 2.05 13.70 -7.10
CA ARG A 230 2.20 14.72 -6.04
C ARG A 230 1.51 14.21 -4.78
N PRO A 231 2.21 14.10 -3.63
CA PRO A 231 1.63 13.55 -2.40
C PRO A 231 0.31 14.22 -2.02
N ALA A 232 0.30 15.55 -1.94
CA ALA A 232 -0.89 16.30 -1.57
C ALA A 232 -2.10 16.02 -2.49
N THR A 233 -1.90 15.88 -3.82
CA THR A 233 -3.02 15.60 -4.72
C THR A 233 -3.48 14.15 -4.64
N LEU A 234 -2.55 13.22 -4.46
CA LEU A 234 -2.87 11.80 -4.32
C LEU A 234 -3.59 11.52 -3.00
N GLU A 235 -3.12 12.09 -1.89
CA GLU A 235 -3.76 11.97 -0.58
C GLU A 235 -5.16 12.58 -0.58
N VAL A 236 -5.34 13.76 -1.18
CA VAL A 236 -6.67 14.38 -1.31
C VAL A 236 -7.60 13.54 -2.19
N ALA A 237 -7.08 13.00 -3.30
CA ALA A 237 -7.87 12.15 -4.20
C ALA A 237 -8.25 10.82 -3.54
N GLU A 238 -7.35 10.19 -2.78
CA GLU A 238 -7.60 9.02 -1.95
C GLU A 238 -8.75 9.31 -0.96
N MET A 239 -8.59 10.34 -0.12
CA MET A 239 -9.63 10.72 0.84
C MET A 239 -10.96 11.07 0.16
N ALA A 240 -10.93 11.68 -1.03
CA ALA A 240 -12.14 11.99 -1.79
C ALA A 240 -12.83 10.74 -2.34
N GLY A 241 -12.08 9.73 -2.78
CA GLY A 241 -12.60 8.43 -3.21
C GLY A 241 -13.30 7.70 -2.07
N ALA A 242 -12.62 7.52 -0.94
CA ALA A 242 -13.21 6.93 0.26
C ALA A 242 -14.45 7.70 0.74
N ALA A 243 -14.38 9.04 0.80
CA ALA A 243 -15.51 9.88 1.19
C ALA A 243 -16.69 9.78 0.21
N ALA A 244 -16.44 9.63 -1.09
CA ALA A 244 -17.50 9.45 -2.08
C ALA A 244 -18.25 8.13 -1.88
N ILE A 245 -17.54 7.02 -1.60
CA ILE A 245 -18.18 5.72 -1.30
C ILE A 245 -19.06 5.84 -0.05
N VAL A 246 -18.54 6.42 1.03
CA VAL A 246 -19.30 6.64 2.27
C VAL A 246 -20.50 7.56 2.03
N GLY A 247 -20.31 8.64 1.27
CA GLY A 247 -21.37 9.60 0.95
C GLY A 247 -22.51 8.97 0.16
N VAL A 248 -22.21 8.20 -0.90
CA VAL A 248 -23.21 7.45 -1.67
C VAL A 248 -23.97 6.48 -0.77
N GLY A 249 -23.25 5.79 0.13
CA GLY A 249 -23.85 4.87 1.08
C GLY A 249 -24.78 5.56 2.10
N LEU A 250 -24.36 6.69 2.66
CA LEU A 250 -25.16 7.44 3.62
C LEU A 250 -26.44 8.01 2.97
N VAL A 251 -26.34 8.45 1.71
CA VAL A 251 -27.51 8.88 0.93
C VAL A 251 -28.46 7.72 0.68
N GLY A 252 -27.94 6.54 0.33
CA GLY A 252 -28.75 5.33 0.19
C GLY A 252 -29.48 4.99 1.48
N MET A 253 -28.77 5.02 2.61
CA MET A 253 -29.37 4.77 3.92
C MET A 253 -30.51 5.75 4.23
N TRP A 254 -30.35 7.02 3.88
CA TRP A 254 -31.38 8.05 4.11
C TRP A 254 -32.59 7.92 3.18
N LEU A 255 -32.39 7.63 1.90
CA LEU A 255 -33.46 7.60 0.89
C LEU A 255 -34.20 6.27 0.81
N THR A 256 -33.48 5.16 0.99
CA THR A 256 -33.99 3.80 0.74
C THR A 256 -34.05 2.95 2.00
N GLY A 257 -33.45 3.40 3.11
CA GLY A 257 -33.30 2.62 4.33
C GLY A 257 -32.17 1.59 4.29
N SER A 258 -31.41 1.51 3.19
CA SER A 258 -30.28 0.60 3.02
C SER A 258 -29.05 1.34 2.50
N PHE A 259 -27.88 1.09 3.10
CA PHE A 259 -26.65 1.84 2.85
C PHE A 259 -26.26 1.85 1.36
N LEU A 260 -26.03 0.69 0.74
CA LEU A 260 -25.53 0.59 -0.64
C LEU A 260 -26.62 0.27 -1.67
N ASP A 261 -27.88 0.63 -1.41
CA ASP A 261 -28.97 0.38 -2.37
C ASP A 261 -29.03 1.44 -3.47
N ASN A 262 -29.66 1.08 -4.59
CA ASN A 262 -29.80 1.99 -5.71
C ASN A 262 -30.89 3.04 -5.47
N TRP A 263 -30.46 4.30 -5.34
CA TRP A 263 -31.33 5.47 -5.27
C TRP A 263 -31.27 6.35 -6.53
N LEU A 264 -30.43 6.01 -7.50
CA LEU A 264 -30.28 6.75 -8.75
C LEU A 264 -31.30 6.26 -9.80
N PRO A 265 -31.94 7.16 -10.57
CA PRO A 265 -32.83 6.74 -11.66
C PRO A 265 -32.10 5.86 -12.68
N LEU A 266 -32.74 4.75 -13.06
CA LEU A 266 -32.17 3.81 -14.02
C LEU A 266 -32.16 4.41 -15.43
N ALA A 267 -30.98 4.37 -16.06
CA ALA A 267 -30.81 4.73 -17.46
C ALA A 267 -31.15 3.54 -18.38
N PRO A 268 -31.34 3.77 -19.70
CA PRO A 268 -31.48 2.68 -20.66
C PRO A 268 -30.31 1.71 -20.59
N GLN A 269 -30.60 0.43 -20.85
CA GLN A 269 -29.59 -0.63 -20.86
C GLN A 269 -28.52 -0.35 -21.90
N GLN A 270 -27.32 -0.89 -21.66
CA GLN A 270 -26.19 -0.78 -22.60
C GLN A 270 -25.80 0.68 -22.92
N THR A 271 -25.96 1.57 -21.95
CA THR A 271 -25.47 2.95 -21.99
C THR A 271 -24.43 3.18 -20.89
N ILE A 272 -23.56 4.19 -21.04
CA ILE A 272 -22.56 4.59 -20.03
C ILE A 272 -23.22 4.91 -18.68
N ARG A 273 -24.51 5.27 -18.67
CA ARG A 273 -25.27 5.63 -17.47
C ARG A 273 -25.99 4.45 -16.83
N ALA A 274 -25.87 3.24 -17.40
CA ALA A 274 -26.41 2.02 -16.82
C ALA A 274 -25.70 1.68 -15.49
N GLY A 275 -26.35 0.89 -14.63
CA GLY A 275 -25.79 0.48 -13.34
C GLY A 275 -26.12 1.38 -12.15
N GLY A 276 -26.69 2.58 -12.39
CA GLY A 276 -27.13 3.47 -11.31
C GLY A 276 -26.01 3.81 -10.32
N THR A 277 -26.27 3.60 -9.03
CA THR A 277 -25.27 3.79 -7.96
C THR A 277 -24.04 2.87 -8.06
N LEU A 278 -24.16 1.67 -8.66
CA LEU A 278 -23.01 0.75 -8.86
C LEU A 278 -21.89 1.45 -9.63
N GLN A 279 -22.25 2.22 -10.67
CA GLN A 279 -21.31 2.94 -11.51
C GLN A 279 -20.60 4.07 -10.76
N VAL A 280 -21.29 4.70 -9.80
CA VAL A 280 -20.70 5.75 -8.96
C VAL A 280 -19.70 5.14 -7.97
N ILE A 281 -20.06 4.03 -7.33
CA ILE A 281 -19.18 3.30 -6.42
C ILE A 281 -17.95 2.79 -7.20
N SER A 282 -18.15 2.19 -8.37
CA SER A 282 -17.06 1.76 -9.25
C SER A 282 -16.12 2.91 -9.65
N ALA A 283 -16.64 4.10 -9.92
CA ALA A 283 -15.80 5.25 -10.24
C ALA A 283 -15.00 5.77 -9.03
N ALA A 284 -15.60 5.76 -7.83
CA ALA A 284 -14.91 6.12 -6.60
C ALA A 284 -13.83 5.09 -6.23
N GLU A 285 -14.12 3.80 -6.39
CA GLU A 285 -13.15 2.71 -6.20
C GLU A 285 -11.98 2.80 -7.20
N LEU A 286 -12.22 3.19 -8.46
CA LEU A 286 -11.14 3.45 -9.41
C LEU A 286 -10.15 4.47 -8.85
N VAL A 287 -10.66 5.56 -8.28
CA VAL A 287 -9.82 6.62 -7.70
C VAL A 287 -9.00 6.03 -6.57
N GLU A 288 -9.64 5.44 -5.56
CA GLU A 288 -8.99 4.78 -4.41
C GLU A 288 -7.90 3.79 -4.84
N VAL A 289 -8.21 2.89 -5.77
CA VAL A 289 -7.23 1.86 -6.18
C VAL A 289 -6.08 2.48 -6.96
N ALA A 290 -6.36 3.45 -7.85
CA ALA A 290 -5.30 4.11 -8.60
C ALA A 290 -4.38 4.94 -7.70
N THR A 291 -4.96 5.74 -6.79
CA THR A 291 -4.20 6.61 -5.89
C THR A 291 -3.50 5.81 -4.82
N GLY A 292 -4.17 4.87 -4.16
CA GLY A 292 -3.61 4.03 -3.11
C GLY A 292 -2.43 3.19 -3.58
N ILE A 293 -2.54 2.50 -4.73
CA ILE A 293 -1.41 1.76 -5.30
C ILE A 293 -0.26 2.70 -5.69
N THR A 294 -0.58 3.85 -6.29
CA THR A 294 0.46 4.83 -6.65
C THR A 294 1.19 5.35 -5.40
N ILE A 295 0.46 5.73 -4.35
CA ILE A 295 1.02 6.16 -3.08
C ILE A 295 1.90 5.05 -2.51
N ALA A 296 1.39 3.83 -2.37
CA ALA A 296 2.13 2.71 -1.79
C ALA A 296 3.43 2.44 -2.57
N VAL A 297 3.38 2.38 -3.91
CA VAL A 297 4.58 2.15 -4.72
C VAL A 297 5.60 3.27 -4.55
N PHE A 298 5.18 4.54 -4.60
CA PHE A 298 6.11 5.66 -4.49
C PHE A 298 6.60 5.93 -3.08
N ALA A 299 5.81 5.59 -2.07
CA ALA A 299 6.24 5.55 -0.67
C ALA A 299 7.33 4.49 -0.49
N LEU A 300 7.12 3.27 -1.02
CA LEU A 300 8.10 2.20 -0.96
C LEU A 300 9.39 2.51 -1.74
N LEU A 301 9.27 3.09 -2.95
CA LEU A 301 10.43 3.58 -3.71
C LEU A 301 11.13 4.74 -3.02
N GLY A 302 10.36 5.57 -2.30
CA GLY A 302 10.83 6.69 -1.49
C GLY A 302 11.42 6.28 -0.15
N MET A 303 11.28 5.04 0.30
CA MET A 303 11.98 4.57 1.51
C MET A 303 13.51 4.62 1.37
N GLY A 304 14.04 4.88 0.17
CA GLY A 304 15.46 5.17 -0.08
C GLY A 304 15.79 6.64 -0.43
N HIS A 305 14.82 7.56 -0.35
CA HIS A 305 15.04 9.01 -0.59
C HIS A 305 14.08 9.83 0.28
N ASP A 306 14.64 10.66 1.17
CA ASP A 306 13.88 11.51 2.08
C ASP A 306 12.81 12.32 1.29
N TRP A 307 11.57 12.25 1.78
CA TRP A 307 10.38 12.86 1.17
C TRP A 307 10.00 14.17 1.88
N THR A 308 10.93 14.71 2.67
CA THR A 308 10.85 16.09 3.14
C THR A 308 10.73 17.02 1.92
N PRO A 309 9.74 17.93 1.90
CA PRO A 309 9.72 19.00 0.91
C PRO A 309 11.07 19.70 0.98
N ASP A 310 11.74 19.86 -0.16
CA ASP A 310 12.89 20.76 -0.24
C ASP A 310 12.39 22.12 0.29
N GLU A 311 12.93 22.56 1.43
CA GLU A 311 12.70 23.94 1.88
C GLU A 311 13.20 24.82 0.73
N ASP A 312 12.30 25.62 0.15
CA ASP A 312 12.64 26.55 -0.93
C ASP A 312 13.83 27.39 -0.45
N GLU A 313 15.03 27.08 -0.94
CA GLU A 313 16.22 27.88 -0.68
C GLU A 313 15.96 29.31 -1.19
N SER A 314 16.08 30.24 -0.25
CA SER A 314 15.86 31.69 -0.36
C SER A 314 16.48 32.36 -1.58
#